data_AF-A0A7S0XG71-F1
#
_entry.id   AF-A0A7S0XG71-F1
#
_cell.length_a   1.000
_cell.length_b   1.000
_cell.length_c   1.000
_cell.angle_alpha   90.00
_cell.angle_beta   90.00
_cell.angle_gamma   90.00
#
_symmetry.space_group_name_H-M   'P 1'
#
loop_
_entity.id
_entity.type
_entity.pdbx_description
1 polymer ?
#
loop_
_entity_poly.entity_id
_entity_poly.type
_entity_poly.pdbx_seq_one_letter_code
_entity_poly.pdbx_strand_id
1 'polypeptide(L)'
;MSSAMAASCSRIFTRISPTQPIPGAGTTKLMMRQITTAAVRASPVHRAPVSAFAASAASASAADSSPASSIELKSSNVAFGGEVRKYTHTSTSTGGNMTFSVYLPPAAKLAPVPVIYYLSGLTCTDDNAAQKGGAFKACAEAGVMMVFPDTSPRGAGVAGEDASYDLGTGAGFYVDATAAPWSDHYNMY
;
A
#
# COMPACT_ATOMS: atom_id res chain seq x y z
N MET A 1 -3.57 -50.98 8.34
CA MET A 1 -2.11 -51.14 8.50
C MET A 1 -1.45 -50.92 7.15
N SER A 2 -0.90 -49.75 6.88
CA SER A 2 0.32 -49.63 6.08
C SER A 2 0.92 -48.24 6.28
N SER A 3 2.21 -48.25 6.57
CA SER A 3 3.07 -47.13 6.93
C SER A 3 3.92 -46.74 5.72
N ALA A 4 4.47 -45.53 5.79
CA ALA A 4 5.67 -45.05 5.12
C ALA A 4 5.60 -44.71 3.62
N MET A 5 5.83 -43.43 3.32
CA MET A 5 6.95 -43.04 2.46
C MET A 5 7.29 -41.56 2.72
N ALA A 6 8.31 -41.34 3.55
CA ALA A 6 9.01 -40.07 3.67
C ALA A 6 10.33 -40.15 2.89
N ALA A 7 10.79 -38.99 2.42
CA ALA A 7 12.13 -38.68 1.92
C ALA A 7 12.54 -39.22 0.54
N SER A 8 12.80 -38.30 -0.40
CA SER A 8 14.08 -38.19 -1.11
C SER A 8 13.99 -37.14 -2.22
N CYS A 9 14.60 -35.97 -2.01
CA CYS A 9 15.18 -35.18 -3.09
C CYS A 9 16.24 -34.26 -2.51
N SER A 10 17.44 -34.82 -2.38
CA SER A 10 18.66 -34.08 -2.12
C SER A 10 19.60 -34.31 -3.30
N ARG A 11 20.29 -33.24 -3.70
CA ARG A 11 21.49 -33.20 -4.56
C ARG A 11 21.25 -33.23 -6.08
N ILE A 12 21.25 -32.05 -6.69
CA ILE A 12 22.00 -31.81 -7.93
C ILE A 12 22.90 -30.60 -7.69
N PHE A 13 24.16 -30.89 -7.38
CA PHE A 13 25.27 -29.95 -7.35
C PHE A 13 26.20 -30.41 -8.47
N THR A 14 26.25 -29.69 -9.58
CA THR A 14 27.22 -29.94 -10.66
C THR A 14 27.92 -28.65 -11.05
N ARG A 15 29.16 -28.56 -10.55
CA ARG A 15 30.37 -27.96 -11.14
C ARG A 15 30.17 -26.77 -12.09
N ILE A 16 30.58 -25.59 -11.63
CA ILE A 16 31.09 -24.52 -12.50
C ILE A 16 32.60 -24.41 -12.22
N SER A 17 33.40 -24.71 -13.24
CA SER A 17 34.86 -24.50 -13.25
C SER A 17 35.20 -23.04 -13.62
N PRO A 18 36.32 -22.49 -13.15
CA PRO A 18 36.66 -21.07 -13.32
C PRO A 18 37.45 -20.76 -14.61
N THR A 19 37.19 -19.55 -15.12
CA THR A 19 38.07 -18.62 -15.87
C THR A 19 38.53 -18.96 -17.30
N GLN A 20 38.21 -18.04 -18.23
CA GLN A 20 39.15 -17.50 -19.22
C GLN A 20 38.96 -15.96 -19.30
N PRO A 21 40.03 -15.13 -19.20
CA PRO A 21 39.94 -13.68 -19.22
C PRO A 21 40.00 -13.09 -20.65
N ILE A 22 39.29 -11.96 -20.83
CA ILE A 22 39.25 -11.13 -22.04
C ILE A 22 40.47 -10.18 -22.05
N PRO A 23 41.20 -9.99 -23.17
CA PRO A 23 42.37 -9.12 -23.23
C PRO A 23 41.95 -7.64 -23.40
N GLY A 24 42.44 -6.78 -22.50
CA GLY A 24 42.19 -5.33 -22.52
C GLY A 24 42.64 -4.66 -21.23
N ALA A 25 43.93 -4.79 -20.90
CA ALA A 25 44.51 -4.29 -19.66
C ALA A 25 44.58 -2.76 -19.63
N GLY A 26 43.71 -2.13 -18.82
CA GLY A 26 43.90 -0.79 -18.28
C GLY A 26 44.22 -0.90 -16.80
N THR A 27 45.48 -0.66 -16.45
CA THR A 27 46.03 -0.78 -15.11
C THR A 27 45.49 0.30 -14.18
N THR A 28 44.70 -0.06 -13.16
CA THR A 28 44.63 0.73 -11.92
C THR A 28 44.36 -0.18 -10.74
N LYS A 29 45.44 -0.40 -10.00
CA LYS A 29 45.52 -1.08 -8.72
C LYS A 29 44.79 -0.22 -7.68
N LEU A 30 43.56 -0.59 -7.29
CA LEU A 30 42.89 0.02 -6.15
C LEU A 30 42.66 -1.01 -5.04
N MET A 31 43.38 -0.76 -3.95
CA MET A 31 43.31 -1.37 -2.62
C MET A 31 41.96 -2.03 -2.28
N MET A 32 42.04 -3.34 -2.13
CA MET A 32 41.09 -4.18 -1.42
C MET A 32 41.13 -3.81 0.07
N ARG A 33 40.25 -2.90 0.51
CA ARG A 33 39.95 -2.71 1.94
C ARG A 33 38.89 -3.72 2.34
N GLN A 34 39.29 -4.62 3.23
CA GLN A 34 38.41 -5.49 3.99
C GLN A 34 37.38 -4.63 4.73
N ILE A 35 36.10 -4.81 4.40
CA ILE A 35 35.01 -4.40 5.29
C ILE A 35 34.67 -5.63 6.10
N THR A 36 35.22 -5.67 7.31
CA THR A 36 34.87 -6.59 8.37
C THR A 36 33.36 -6.50 8.63
N THR A 37 32.67 -7.64 8.53
CA THR A 37 31.29 -7.81 8.99
C THR A 37 31.24 -7.55 10.48
N ALA A 38 30.83 -6.35 10.88
CA ALA A 38 30.43 -6.07 12.25
C ALA A 38 29.08 -6.76 12.48
N ALA A 39 29.09 -7.80 13.31
CA ALA A 39 27.87 -8.41 13.83
C ALA A 39 27.08 -7.35 14.61
N VAL A 40 25.96 -6.88 14.04
CA VAL A 40 24.98 -6.07 14.76
C VAL A 40 24.35 -6.99 15.80
N ARG A 41 24.84 -6.87 17.03
CA ARG A 41 24.30 -7.54 18.20
C ARG A 41 22.89 -6.99 18.44
N ALA A 42 21.87 -7.78 18.14
CA ALA A 42 20.48 -7.46 18.46
C ALA A 42 20.39 -7.23 19.98
N SER A 43 20.10 -5.99 20.37
CA SER A 43 19.75 -5.66 21.75
C SER A 43 18.30 -6.10 21.99
N PRO A 44 17.97 -6.69 23.15
CA PRO A 44 16.60 -7.02 23.46
C PRO A 44 15.81 -5.72 23.63
N VAL A 45 14.99 -5.38 22.64
CA VAL A 45 14.00 -4.32 22.78
C VAL A 45 13.01 -4.81 23.82
N HIS A 46 13.04 -4.16 24.98
CA HIS A 46 12.12 -4.38 26.07
C HIS A 46 10.70 -4.13 25.53
N ARG A 47 9.90 -5.20 25.42
CA ARG A 47 8.50 -5.15 25.00
C ARG A 47 7.72 -4.47 26.14
N ALA A 48 7.58 -3.15 26.08
CA ALA A 48 6.65 -2.46 26.94
C ALA A 48 5.22 -2.93 26.58
N PRO A 49 4.37 -3.25 27.56
CA PRO A 49 2.96 -3.50 27.27
C PRO A 49 2.38 -2.21 26.69
N VAL A 50 1.77 -2.31 25.51
CA VAL A 50 0.92 -1.23 24.98
C VAL A 50 -0.25 -1.12 25.94
N SER A 51 -0.15 -0.22 26.91
CA SER A 51 -1.23 0.09 27.83
C SER A 51 -2.43 0.51 26.99
N ALA A 52 -3.55 -0.15 27.23
CA ALA A 52 -4.82 0.13 26.58
C ALA A 52 -5.15 1.62 26.66
N PHE A 53 -5.04 2.33 25.54
CA PHE A 53 -5.73 3.60 25.37
C PHE A 53 -7.22 3.24 25.29
N ALA A 54 -7.91 3.40 26.42
CA ALA A 54 -9.36 3.32 26.46
C ALA A 54 -9.91 4.48 25.61
N ALA A 55 -10.24 4.20 24.36
CA ALA A 55 -11.10 5.07 23.58
C ALA A 55 -12.49 5.06 24.24
N SER A 56 -12.81 6.14 24.94
CA SER A 56 -14.16 6.37 25.43
C SER A 56 -15.10 6.45 24.22
N ALA A 57 -16.07 5.56 24.17
CA ALA A 57 -17.10 5.52 23.15
C ALA A 57 -17.99 6.76 23.27
N ALA A 58 -17.68 7.79 22.48
CA ALA A 58 -18.66 8.83 22.17
C ALA A 58 -19.71 8.20 21.23
N SER A 59 -20.91 7.98 21.75
CA SER A 59 -22.06 7.59 20.94
C SER A 59 -22.40 8.72 19.98
N ALA A 60 -22.12 8.55 18.69
CA ALA A 60 -22.66 9.43 17.66
C ALA A 60 -24.14 9.07 17.47
N SER A 61 -25.02 9.80 18.14
CA SER A 61 -26.44 9.90 17.81
C SER A 61 -26.75 11.34 17.48
N ALA A 62 -26.90 11.60 16.18
CA ALA A 62 -27.87 12.53 15.61
C ALA A 62 -27.72 12.41 14.09
N ALA A 63 -28.82 12.09 13.42
CA ALA A 63 -28.92 12.12 11.97
C ALA A 63 -28.68 13.55 11.49
N ASP A 64 -27.73 13.71 10.58
CA ASP A 64 -27.71 14.84 9.66
C ASP A 64 -28.14 14.31 8.29
N SER A 65 -29.26 14.83 7.81
CA SER A 65 -29.90 14.45 6.55
C SER A 65 -29.27 15.21 5.38
N SER A 66 -27.97 15.04 5.18
CA SER A 66 -27.32 15.28 3.88
C SER A 66 -27.56 14.06 2.98
N PRO A 67 -27.67 14.21 1.64
CA PRO A 67 -27.86 13.06 0.77
C PRO A 67 -26.66 12.13 0.96
N ALA A 68 -26.87 10.99 1.61
CA ALA A 68 -25.81 10.05 1.90
C ALA A 68 -25.18 9.62 0.57
N SER A 69 -23.94 10.05 0.31
CA SER A 69 -23.16 9.60 -0.82
C SER A 69 -23.10 8.07 -0.77
N SER A 70 -23.88 7.42 -1.62
CA SER A 70 -23.99 5.97 -1.63
C SER A 70 -22.63 5.37 -2.01
N ILE A 71 -22.09 4.53 -1.14
CA ILE A 71 -20.85 3.79 -1.39
C ILE A 71 -21.17 2.42 -1.98
N GLU A 72 -20.60 2.11 -3.13
CA GLU A 72 -20.80 0.87 -3.87
C GLU A 72 -19.57 -0.05 -3.72
N LEU A 73 -19.77 -1.30 -3.30
CA LEU A 73 -18.72 -2.33 -3.27
C LEU A 73 -18.49 -2.87 -4.69
N LYS A 74 -17.28 -2.71 -5.22
CA LYS A 74 -16.88 -3.19 -6.55
C LYS A 74 -16.26 -4.58 -6.52
N SER A 75 -15.44 -4.88 -5.51
CA SER A 75 -14.82 -6.20 -5.36
C SER A 75 -14.42 -6.48 -3.91
N SER A 76 -14.29 -7.76 -3.58
CA SER A 76 -13.78 -8.23 -2.29
C SER A 76 -12.93 -9.48 -2.50
N ASN A 77 -11.72 -9.50 -1.94
CA ASN A 77 -10.78 -10.61 -2.03
C ASN A 77 -10.21 -10.94 -0.65
N VAL A 78 -10.17 -12.22 -0.28
CA VAL A 78 -9.58 -12.64 1.00
C VAL A 78 -8.05 -12.55 0.93
N ALA A 79 -7.42 -11.95 1.95
CA ALA A 79 -5.97 -11.88 2.06
C ALA A 79 -5.52 -11.91 3.53
N PHE A 80 -4.64 -12.85 3.89
CA PHE A 80 -4.05 -12.97 5.23
C PHE A 80 -5.10 -12.98 6.36
N GLY A 81 -6.22 -13.68 6.16
CA GLY A 81 -7.34 -13.76 7.10
C GLY A 81 -8.26 -12.53 7.14
N GLY A 82 -7.87 -11.45 6.49
CA GLY A 82 -8.67 -10.24 6.26
C GLY A 82 -9.26 -10.21 4.84
N GLU A 83 -9.74 -9.03 4.44
CA GLU A 83 -10.33 -8.78 3.13
C GLU A 83 -9.79 -7.50 2.50
N VAL A 84 -9.44 -7.54 1.23
CA VAL A 84 -9.18 -6.37 0.40
C VAL A 84 -10.47 -6.06 -0.36
N ARG A 85 -11.08 -4.91 -0.07
CA ARG A 85 -12.33 -4.46 -0.68
C ARG A 85 -12.10 -3.19 -1.49
N LYS A 86 -12.70 -3.13 -2.67
CA LYS A 86 -12.70 -1.93 -3.51
C LYS A 86 -14.08 -1.31 -3.51
N TYR A 87 -14.13 0.00 -3.34
CA TYR A 87 -15.36 0.77 -3.29
C TYR A 87 -15.33 1.94 -4.29
N THR A 88 -16.50 2.33 -4.78
CA THR A 88 -16.69 3.58 -5.50
C THR A 88 -17.76 4.41 -4.77
N HIS A 89 -17.58 5.72 -4.71
CA HIS A 89 -18.56 6.63 -4.14
C HIS A 89 -18.58 7.94 -4.93
N THR A 90 -19.70 8.66 -4.89
CA THR A 90 -19.76 10.03 -5.41
C THR A 90 -19.11 10.97 -4.41
N SER A 91 -17.99 11.57 -4.81
CA SER A 91 -17.27 12.58 -4.04
C SER A 91 -17.84 13.96 -4.31
N THR A 92 -18.21 14.66 -3.24
CA THR A 92 -18.66 16.05 -3.32
C THR A 92 -17.50 17.02 -3.54
N SER A 93 -16.29 16.72 -3.05
CA SER A 93 -15.13 17.60 -3.20
C SER A 93 -14.59 17.62 -4.62
N THR A 94 -14.57 16.46 -5.28
CA THR A 94 -14.07 16.33 -6.66
C THR A 94 -15.17 16.35 -7.72
N GLY A 95 -16.44 16.44 -7.32
CA GLY A 95 -17.59 16.54 -8.22
C GLY A 95 -17.83 15.29 -9.08
N GLY A 96 -17.33 14.12 -8.67
CA GLY A 96 -17.36 12.91 -9.49
C GLY A 96 -17.18 11.62 -8.69
N ASN A 97 -17.20 10.48 -9.40
CA ASN A 97 -17.03 9.17 -8.76
C ASN A 97 -15.56 8.91 -8.44
N MET A 98 -15.27 8.59 -7.18
CA MET A 98 -13.94 8.25 -6.69
C MET A 98 -13.90 6.79 -6.24
N THR A 99 -12.83 6.10 -6.60
CA THR A 99 -12.60 4.69 -6.22
C THR A 99 -11.48 4.61 -5.20
N PHE A 100 -11.63 3.72 -4.22
CA PHE A 100 -10.61 3.46 -3.22
C PHE A 100 -10.62 1.99 -2.82
N SER A 101 -9.44 1.50 -2.41
CA SER A 101 -9.27 0.15 -1.89
C SER A 101 -9.04 0.18 -0.38
N VAL A 102 -9.52 -0.84 0.34
CA VAL A 102 -9.38 -0.97 1.78
C VAL A 102 -8.93 -2.38 2.11
N TYR A 103 -7.88 -2.50 2.92
CA TYR A 103 -7.57 -3.76 3.60
C TYR A 103 -8.20 -3.78 5.00
N LEU A 104 -9.16 -4.67 5.21
CA LEU A 104 -9.78 -4.93 6.51
C LEU A 104 -9.06 -6.10 7.20
N PRO A 105 -8.37 -5.86 8.33
CA PRO A 105 -7.71 -6.94 9.07
C PRO A 105 -8.77 -7.84 9.77
N PRO A 106 -8.41 -9.09 10.13
CA PRO A 106 -9.32 -9.98 10.86
C PRO A 106 -9.90 -9.34 12.14
N ALA A 107 -9.09 -8.55 12.84
CA ALA A 107 -9.47 -7.86 14.08
C ALA A 107 -10.64 -6.88 13.90
N ALA A 108 -10.85 -6.33 12.70
CA ALA A 108 -11.93 -5.39 12.40
C ALA A 108 -13.34 -6.04 12.51
N LYS A 109 -13.42 -7.38 12.55
CA LYS A 109 -14.69 -8.11 12.79
C LYS A 109 -15.13 -8.07 14.26
N LEU A 110 -14.21 -7.77 15.18
CA LEU A 110 -14.45 -7.84 16.63
C LEU A 110 -14.58 -6.46 17.26
N ALA A 111 -13.76 -5.50 16.81
CA ALA A 111 -13.73 -4.15 17.35
C ALA A 111 -13.20 -3.17 16.29
N PRO A 112 -13.44 -1.84 16.46
CA PRO A 112 -12.77 -0.83 15.68
C PRO A 112 -11.24 -0.98 15.75
N VAL A 113 -10.57 -0.70 14.63
CA VAL A 113 -9.11 -0.82 14.47
C VAL A 113 -8.52 0.52 14.03
N PRO A 114 -7.25 0.81 14.37
CA PRO A 114 -6.55 1.95 13.81
C PRO A 114 -6.47 1.87 12.28
N VAL A 115 -6.48 3.05 11.63
CA VAL A 115 -6.50 3.18 10.17
C VAL A 115 -5.26 3.94 9.70
N ILE A 116 -4.63 3.45 8.64
CA ILE A 116 -3.55 4.13 7.91
C ILE A 116 -4.05 4.47 6.51
N TYR A 117 -3.89 5.73 6.11
CA TYR A 117 -4.10 6.16 4.72
C TYR A 117 -2.78 6.13 3.98
N TYR A 118 -2.73 5.36 2.89
CA TYR A 118 -1.56 5.30 2.02
C TYR A 118 -1.82 6.13 0.76
N LEU A 119 -1.11 7.24 0.63
CA LEU A 119 -1.22 8.14 -0.52
C LEU A 119 -0.22 7.71 -1.60
N SER A 120 -0.75 7.22 -2.72
CA SER A 120 0.07 6.76 -3.85
C SER A 120 0.70 7.93 -4.63
N GLY A 121 1.74 7.62 -5.41
CA GLY A 121 2.43 8.63 -6.23
C GLY A 121 1.81 8.83 -7.62
N LEU A 122 2.52 9.58 -8.47
CA LEU A 122 2.13 9.85 -9.86
C LEU A 122 1.75 8.56 -10.61
N THR A 123 0.77 8.67 -11.50
CA THR A 123 0.25 7.61 -12.39
C THR A 123 -0.42 6.42 -11.69
N CYS A 124 -0.41 6.37 -10.36
CA CYS A 124 -1.03 5.27 -9.62
C CYS A 124 -2.54 5.42 -9.50
N THR A 125 -3.21 4.30 -9.24
CA THR A 125 -4.58 4.23 -8.76
C THR A 125 -4.61 3.66 -7.33
N ASP A 126 -5.81 3.39 -6.82
CA ASP A 126 -6.03 2.68 -5.57
C ASP A 126 -5.42 1.25 -5.56
N ASP A 127 -5.22 0.64 -6.74
CA ASP A 127 -4.74 -0.73 -6.87
C ASP A 127 -3.25 -0.90 -6.62
N ASN A 128 -2.43 0.09 -7.01
CA ASN A 128 -0.99 -0.12 -7.16
C ASN A 128 -0.34 -0.59 -5.84
N ALA A 129 -0.54 0.17 -4.77
CA ALA A 129 0.02 -0.15 -3.46
C ALA A 129 -0.70 -1.33 -2.79
N ALA A 130 -2.01 -1.47 -2.99
CA ALA A 130 -2.78 -2.61 -2.50
C ALA A 130 -2.25 -3.95 -3.07
N GLN A 131 -1.92 -3.98 -4.37
CA GLN A 131 -1.48 -5.21 -5.03
C GLN A 131 0.03 -5.47 -4.87
N LYS A 132 0.86 -4.42 -4.88
CA LYS A 132 2.32 -4.53 -5.00
C LYS A 132 3.08 -4.15 -3.72
N GLY A 133 2.41 -3.53 -2.75
CA GLY A 133 3.05 -3.00 -1.54
C GLY A 133 3.35 -4.04 -0.45
N GLY A 134 2.77 -5.24 -0.53
CA GLY A 134 3.10 -6.35 0.39
C GLY A 134 2.75 -6.10 1.87
N ALA A 135 1.92 -5.11 2.19
CA ALA A 135 1.68 -4.66 3.57
C ALA A 135 0.66 -5.51 4.36
N PHE A 136 -0.19 -6.28 3.67
CA PHE A 136 -1.38 -6.90 4.30
C PHE A 136 -1.07 -7.91 5.40
N LYS A 137 0.01 -8.68 5.26
CA LYS A 137 0.43 -9.63 6.32
C LYS A 137 0.75 -8.89 7.62
N ALA A 138 1.56 -7.83 7.54
CA ALA A 138 1.92 -7.02 8.71
C ALA A 138 0.69 -6.31 9.30
N CYS A 139 -0.22 -5.83 8.45
CA CYS A 139 -1.47 -5.20 8.89
C CYS A 139 -2.42 -6.18 9.60
N ALA A 140 -2.51 -7.43 9.12
CA ALA A 140 -3.25 -8.49 9.82
C ALA A 140 -2.68 -8.76 11.21
N GLU A 141 -1.36 -8.93 11.31
CA GLU A 141 -0.68 -9.21 12.58
C GLU A 141 -0.79 -8.05 13.57
N ALA A 142 -0.73 -6.81 13.09
CA ALA A 142 -0.84 -5.60 13.91
C ALA A 142 -2.29 -5.18 14.20
N GLY A 143 -3.28 -5.76 13.51
CA GLY A 143 -4.68 -5.35 13.61
C GLY A 143 -4.92 -3.93 13.09
N VAL A 144 -4.30 -3.56 11.97
CA VAL A 144 -4.38 -2.22 11.36
C VAL A 144 -5.13 -2.30 10.04
N MET A 145 -6.06 -1.37 9.81
CA MET A 145 -6.72 -1.17 8.52
C MET A 145 -5.89 -0.25 7.64
N MET A 146 -5.85 -0.52 6.33
CA MET A 146 -5.26 0.39 5.35
C MET A 146 -6.28 0.86 4.33
N VAL A 147 -6.24 2.15 4.01
CA VAL A 147 -7.06 2.77 2.95
C VAL A 147 -6.13 3.31 1.87
N PHE A 148 -6.45 2.99 0.63
CA PHE A 148 -5.73 3.38 -0.59
C PHE A 148 -6.68 4.20 -1.46
N PRO A 149 -6.75 5.53 -1.28
CA PRO A 149 -7.51 6.39 -2.18
C PRO A 149 -6.85 6.46 -3.57
N ASP A 150 -7.63 6.89 -4.56
CA ASP A 150 -7.10 7.28 -5.86
C ASP A 150 -6.27 8.57 -5.76
N THR A 151 -5.48 8.87 -6.79
CA THR A 151 -4.47 9.95 -6.79
C THR A 151 -4.95 11.25 -7.44
N SER A 152 -6.12 11.23 -8.09
CA SER A 152 -6.77 12.39 -8.70
C SER A 152 -8.25 12.08 -8.94
N PRO A 153 -9.08 13.10 -9.27
CA PRO A 153 -10.36 12.87 -9.93
C PRO A 153 -10.16 12.05 -11.22
N ARG A 154 -11.19 11.30 -11.62
CA ARG A 154 -11.21 10.55 -12.87
C ARG A 154 -12.36 11.02 -13.74
N GLY A 155 -12.06 11.39 -14.99
CA GLY A 155 -13.06 11.91 -15.93
C GLY A 155 -13.62 13.27 -15.52
N ALA A 156 -12.76 14.19 -15.06
CA ALA A 156 -13.19 15.54 -14.70
C ALA A 156 -13.50 16.40 -15.94
N GLY A 157 -13.08 15.99 -17.13
CA GLY A 157 -13.34 16.72 -18.37
C GLY A 157 -12.50 17.98 -18.50
N VAL A 158 -11.40 18.08 -17.75
CA VAL A 158 -10.50 19.23 -17.77
C VAL A 158 -9.60 19.16 -19.00
N ALA A 159 -9.56 20.23 -19.79
CA ALA A 159 -8.73 20.29 -20.99
C ALA A 159 -7.25 20.07 -20.65
N GLY A 160 -6.65 19.03 -21.23
CA GLY A 160 -5.25 18.68 -21.04
C GLY A 160 -4.95 17.80 -19.82
N GLU A 161 -5.96 17.32 -19.08
CA GLU A 161 -5.74 16.49 -17.89
C GLU A 161 -5.07 15.15 -18.17
N ASP A 162 -5.15 14.65 -19.40
CA ASP A 162 -4.49 13.41 -19.83
C ASP A 162 -3.27 13.66 -20.74
N ALA A 163 -2.84 14.93 -20.88
CA ALA A 163 -1.78 15.29 -21.82
C ALA A 163 -0.36 14.94 -21.32
N SER A 164 -0.16 14.87 -20.00
CA SER A 164 1.12 14.55 -19.38
C SER A 164 0.93 13.66 -18.16
N TYR A 165 1.97 12.91 -17.77
CA TYR A 165 1.93 12.01 -16.62
C TYR A 165 2.11 12.75 -15.28
N ASP A 166 2.58 13.99 -15.31
CA ASP A 166 2.96 14.81 -14.16
C ASP A 166 1.97 15.96 -13.88
N LEU A 167 0.85 16.01 -14.59
CA LEU A 167 -0.23 16.98 -14.38
C LEU A 167 -1.58 16.37 -14.74
N GLY A 168 -2.60 16.61 -13.90
CA GLY A 168 -3.96 16.15 -14.15
C GLY A 168 -4.22 14.72 -13.67
N THR A 169 -4.76 13.88 -14.53
CA THR A 169 -5.20 12.52 -14.21
C THR A 169 -4.02 11.66 -13.71
N GLY A 170 -4.11 11.15 -12.48
CA GLY A 170 -3.04 10.43 -11.81
C GLY A 170 -1.98 11.32 -11.14
N ALA A 171 -2.19 12.64 -11.13
CA ALA A 171 -1.25 13.65 -10.66
C ALA A 171 -1.99 14.81 -9.95
N GLY A 172 -2.83 14.49 -8.96
CA GLY A 172 -3.59 15.49 -8.19
C GLY A 172 -2.80 16.22 -7.11
N PHE A 173 -1.58 15.78 -6.79
CA PHE A 173 -0.66 16.37 -5.81
C PHE A 173 -1.18 16.54 -4.37
N TYR A 174 -2.39 16.08 -4.06
CA TYR A 174 -3.03 16.24 -2.74
C TYR A 174 -3.16 17.70 -2.31
N VAL A 175 -3.58 18.55 -3.25
CA VAL A 175 -3.86 19.97 -3.03
C VAL A 175 -5.30 20.29 -3.41
N ASP A 176 -5.80 21.43 -2.93
CA ASP A 176 -6.98 22.07 -3.50
C ASP A 176 -6.53 23.08 -4.55
N ALA A 177 -6.84 22.79 -5.81
CA ALA A 177 -6.50 23.67 -6.91
C ALA A 177 -7.32 24.97 -6.83
N THR A 178 -6.66 26.11 -7.09
CA THR A 178 -7.30 27.44 -7.07
C THR A 178 -7.44 28.06 -8.46
N ALA A 179 -6.72 27.53 -9.44
CA ALA A 179 -6.72 28.04 -10.81
C ALA A 179 -7.71 27.26 -11.68
N ALA A 180 -8.59 27.97 -12.40
CA ALA A 180 -9.41 27.37 -13.44
C ALA A 180 -8.51 26.81 -14.58
N PRO A 181 -8.89 25.70 -15.22
CA PRO A 181 -10.10 24.90 -14.97
C PRO A 181 -9.98 23.86 -13.82
N TRP A 182 -8.84 23.77 -13.14
CA TRP A 182 -8.55 22.70 -12.18
C TRP A 182 -9.36 22.79 -10.88
N SER A 183 -9.66 24.02 -10.43
CA SER A 183 -10.38 24.29 -9.17
C SER A 183 -11.74 23.61 -9.03
N ASP A 184 -12.36 23.22 -10.14
CA ASP A 184 -13.71 22.65 -10.13
C ASP A 184 -13.71 21.19 -9.64
N HIS A 185 -12.60 20.47 -9.81
CA HIS A 185 -12.53 19.02 -9.56
C HIS A 185 -11.30 18.60 -8.75
N TYR A 186 -10.17 19.29 -8.85
CA TYR A 186 -8.91 18.89 -8.22
C TYR A 186 -8.82 19.42 -6.79
N ASN A 187 -9.75 18.98 -5.93
CA ASN A 187 -9.82 19.27 -4.49
C ASN A 187 -9.58 17.99 -3.69
N MET A 188 -8.33 17.80 -3.25
CA MET A 188 -7.79 16.48 -2.86
C MET A 188 -7.34 16.37 -1.39
N TYR A 189 -7.51 17.40 -0.54
CA TYR A 189 -7.20 17.31 0.90
C TYR A 189 -8.39 17.57 1.83
#